data_AF-A0A950IX12-F1
#
_entry.id   AF-A0A950IX12-F1
#
_cell.length_a   1.000
_cell.length_b   1.000
_cell.length_c   1.000
_cell.angle_alpha   90.00
_cell.angle_beta   90.00
_cell.angle_gamma   90.00
#
_symmetry.space_group_name_H-M   'P 1'
#
loop_
_entity.id
_entity.type
_entity.pdbx_description
1 polymer ?
#
loop_
_entity_poly.entity_id
_entity_poly.type
_entity_poly.pdbx_seq_one_letter_code
_entity_poly.pdbx_strand_id
1 'polypeptide(L)' 'IPALIESWQAEGRHSQYINYARFAEMSSFGGIRIEDNVLVTDSGSRVLGEPIPKTVEELEAIMQM' A
#
# COMPACT_ATOMS: atom_id res chain seq x y z
N ILE A 1 -5.02 -11.48 0.00
CA ILE A 1 -3.66 -11.49 0.59
C ILE A 1 -3.42 -12.71 1.51
N PRO A 2 -4.33 -13.14 2.41
CA PRO A 2 -4.06 -14.27 3.33
C PRO A 2 -3.54 -15.54 2.67
N ALA A 3 -4.16 -15.97 1.58
CA ALA A 3 -3.71 -17.15 0.82
C ALA A 3 -2.26 -17.04 0.28
N LEU A 4 -1.76 -15.81 0.02
CA LEU A 4 -0.38 -15.58 -0.39
C LEU A 4 0.59 -15.65 0.80
N ILE A 5 0.17 -15.17 1.97
CA ILE A 5 0.96 -15.28 3.20
C ILE A 5 1.19 -16.77 3.51
N GLU A 6 0.11 -17.55 3.51
CA GLU A 6 0.13 -18.98 3.80
C GLU A 6 0.97 -19.75 2.78
N SER A 7 0.77 -19.52 1.47
CA SER A 7 1.52 -20.23 0.44
C SER A 7 3.01 -19.92 0.50
N TRP A 8 3.37 -18.65 0.68
CA TRP A 8 4.78 -18.27 0.76
C TRP A 8 5.46 -18.84 2.00
N GLN A 9 4.76 -18.88 3.14
CA GLN A 9 5.28 -19.48 4.36
C GLN A 9 5.50 -20.99 4.20
N ALA A 10 4.52 -21.69 3.61
CA ALA A 10 4.62 -23.12 3.34
C ALA A 10 5.76 -23.46 2.37
N GLU A 11 5.98 -22.60 1.36
CA GLU A 11 7.06 -22.72 0.39
C GLU A 11 8.43 -22.25 0.93
N GLY A 12 8.47 -21.65 2.13
CA GLY A 12 9.70 -21.09 2.72
C GLY A 12 10.29 -19.93 1.91
N ARG A 13 9.47 -19.23 1.12
CA ARG A 13 9.95 -18.21 0.17
C ARG A 13 10.55 -17.00 0.87
N HIS A 14 11.76 -16.61 0.48
CA HIS A 14 12.41 -15.40 1.01
C HIS A 14 12.52 -15.40 2.54
N SER A 15 12.62 -16.57 3.19
CA SER A 15 12.63 -16.71 4.66
C SER A 15 13.77 -15.95 5.34
N GLN A 16 14.85 -15.61 4.62
CA GLN A 16 15.91 -14.74 5.11
C GLN A 16 15.52 -13.26 5.22
N TYR A 17 14.39 -12.86 4.62
CA TYR A 17 13.91 -11.47 4.57
C TYR A 17 12.53 -11.30 5.23
N ILE A 18 11.67 -12.33 5.19
CA ILE A 18 10.29 -12.24 5.69
C ILE A 18 10.20 -12.80 7.11
N ASN A 19 9.80 -11.94 8.06
CA ASN A 19 9.36 -12.40 9.38
C ASN A 19 7.90 -12.88 9.28
N TYR A 20 7.71 -14.19 9.08
CA TYR A 20 6.37 -14.76 8.89
C TYR A 20 5.45 -14.63 10.10
N ALA A 21 5.99 -14.64 11.32
CA ALA A 21 5.18 -14.42 12.51
C ALA A 21 4.51 -13.03 12.47
N ARG A 22 5.28 -11.99 12.16
CA ARG A 22 4.77 -10.62 11.98
C ARG A 22 3.88 -10.47 10.75
N PHE A 23 4.22 -11.17 9.66
CA PHE A 23 3.44 -11.05 8.43
C PHE A 23 2.04 -11.65 8.59
N ALA A 24 1.90 -12.75 9.32
CA ALA A 24 0.61 -13.37 9.62
C ALA A 24 -0.31 -12.46 10.45
N GLU A 25 0.24 -11.64 11.36
CA GLU A 25 -0.52 -10.64 12.15
C GLU A 25 -1.25 -9.63 11.24
N MET A 26 -0.74 -9.37 10.03
CA MET A 26 -1.32 -8.42 9.07
C MET A 26 -2.38 -9.04 8.16
N SER A 27 -2.75 -10.30 8.34
CA SER A 27 -3.67 -11.02 7.44
C SER A 27 -5.06 -10.37 7.33
N SER A 28 -5.57 -9.79 8.41
CA SER A 28 -6.88 -9.11 8.45
C SER A 28 -6.83 -7.63 8.05
N PHE A 29 -5.64 -7.03 7.97
CA PHE A 29 -5.46 -5.62 7.61
C PHE A 29 -5.93 -5.32 6.17
N GLY A 30 -5.86 -6.33 5.29
CA GLY A 30 -6.16 -6.17 3.88
C GLY A 30 -4.97 -5.56 3.13
N GLY A 31 -4.98 -4.23 2.98
CA GLY A 31 -3.93 -3.47 2.29
C GLY A 31 -4.41 -2.06 1.92
N ILE A 32 -3.46 -1.17 1.61
CA ILE A 32 -3.73 0.22 1.22
C ILE A 32 -3.23 0.42 -0.22
N ARG A 33 -4.01 1.15 -1.03
CA ARG A 33 -3.59 1.63 -2.35
C ARG A 33 -3.92 3.12 -2.47
N ILE A 34 -2.91 3.90 -2.83
CA ILE A 34 -3.03 5.31 -3.23
C ILE A 34 -2.75 5.35 -4.73
N GLU A 35 -3.65 5.92 -5.51
CA GLU A 35 -3.65 5.82 -6.97
C GLU A 35 -3.97 7.19 -7.59
N ASP A 36 -3.04 7.71 -8.40
CA ASP A 36 -3.20 8.95 -9.14
C ASP A 36 -3.25 8.67 -10.64
N ASN A 37 -4.02 9.48 -11.36
CA ASN A 37 -3.91 9.57 -12.82
C ASN A 37 -2.85 10.61 -13.17
N VAL A 38 -1.92 10.29 -14.06
CA VAL A 38 -0.82 11.18 -14.43
C VAL A 38 -0.73 11.40 -15.94
N LEU A 39 -0.49 12.64 -16.35
CA LEU A 39 -0.12 12.98 -17.71
C LEU A 39 1.41 13.10 -17.81
N VAL A 40 2.01 12.30 -18.68
CA VAL A 40 3.42 12.42 -19.05
C VAL A 40 3.61 13.59 -20.02
N THR A 41 4.65 14.39 -19.81
CA THR A 41 5.01 15.55 -20.63
C THR A 41 6.48 15.46 -21.06
N ASP A 42 6.89 16.28 -22.04
CA ASP A 42 8.28 16.29 -22.54
C ASP A 42 9.33 16.57 -21.45
N SER A 43 8.91 17.25 -20.37
CA SER A 43 9.79 17.63 -19.25
C SER A 43 9.48 16.90 -17.95
N GLY A 44 8.55 15.93 -17.92
CA GLY A 44 8.20 15.20 -16.69
C GLY A 44 6.76 14.67 -16.66
N SER A 45 6.05 14.94 -15.57
CA SER A 45 4.66 14.47 -15.40
C SER A 45 3.86 15.42 -14.52
N ARG A 46 2.53 15.44 -14.70
CA ARG A 46 1.60 16.11 -13.78
C ARG A 46 0.46 15.18 -13.36
N VAL A 47 0.04 15.26 -12.10
CA VAL A 47 -1.19 14.61 -11.64
C VAL A 47 -2.41 15.29 -12.28
N LEU A 48 -3.38 14.48 -12.66
CA LEU A 48 -4.65 14.90 -13.23
C LEU A 48 -5.73 14.89 -12.16
N GLY A 49 -6.57 15.93 -12.14
CA GLY A 49 -7.69 16.04 -11.22
C GLY A 49 -7.33 16.77 -9.92
N GLU A 50 -8.26 16.72 -8.96
CA GLU A 50 -8.06 17.26 -7.62
C GLU A 50 -7.07 16.39 -6.84
N PRO A 51 -6.06 16.97 -6.16
CA PRO A 51 -5.18 16.21 -5.30
C PRO A 51 -5.96 15.47 -4.20
N ILE A 52 -5.69 14.18 -4.05
CA ILE A 52 -6.16 13.40 -2.90
C ILE A 52 -5.20 13.62 -1.71
N PRO A 53 -5.70 13.63 -0.47
CA PRO A 53 -4.85 13.63 0.73
C PRO A 53 -4.01 12.35 0.77
N LYS A 54 -2.71 12.50 1.00
CA LYS A 54 -1.73 11.41 0.93
C LYS A 54 -0.94 11.27 2.22
N THR A 55 -0.73 12.37 2.94
CA THR A 55 -0.10 12.30 4.26
C THR A 55 -1.14 11.90 5.31
N VAL A 56 -0.65 11.39 6.44
CA VAL A 56 -1.50 11.05 7.58
C VAL A 56 -2.21 12.31 8.08
N GLU A 57 -1.49 13.43 8.18
CA GLU A 57 -2.03 14.69 8.66
C GLU A 57 -3.14 15.23 7.75
N GLU A 58 -2.96 15.16 6.42
CA GLU A 58 -3.99 15.57 5.45
C GLU A 58 -5.24 14.69 5.56
N LEU A 59 -5.07 13.37 5.70
CA LEU A 59 -6.19 12.43 5.86
C LEU A 59 -6.93 12.64 7.18
N GLU A 60 -6.22 12.79 8.29
CA GLU A 60 -6.83 12.99 9.60
C GLU A 60 -7.60 14.32 9.66
N ALA A 61 -7.08 15.38 9.05
CA ALA A 61 -7.75 16.69 9.01
C ALA A 61 -9.11 16.63 8.29
N ILE A 62 -9.22 15.85 7.19
CA ILE A 62 -10.49 15.74 6.45
C ILE A 62 -11.50 14.80 7.10
N MET A 63 -11.05 13.82 7.91
CA MET A 63 -11.93 12.88 8.60
C MET A 63 -12.55 13.44 9.88
N GLN A 64 -12.02 14.53 10.42
CA GLN A 64 -12.53 15.20 11.62
C GLN A 64 -13.65 16.22 11.34
N MET A 65 -14.05 16.38 10.07
CA MET A 65 -15.20 17.19 9.65
C MET A 65 -16.50 16.39 9.66
#